data_AF-A0A642KWF0-F1
#
_entry.id   AF-A0A642KWF0-F1
#
_cell.length_a   1.000
_cell.length_b   1.000
_cell.length_c   1.000
_cell.angle_alpha   90.00
_cell.angle_beta   90.00
_cell.angle_gamma   90.00
#
_symmetry.space_group_name_H-M   'P 1'
#
loop_
_entity.id
_entity.type
_entity.pdbx_description
1 polymer ?
#
loop_
_entity_poly.entity_id
_entity_poly.type
_entity_poly.pdbx_seq_one_letter_code
_entity_poly.pdbx_strand_id
1 'polypeptide(L)'
;MKLISNLLLWGGILVLPLTSYAQLTKGLSYRAETGVSFSGGEHTPFWLTANKQGLSSIEKNNGYLRAGIFRELENDKRFSYAFGADLAVAYNFTSTFVVQQLYADLKYRCLGVSIGSKERHSEFNNPLLSSGGLTFSGNARPIPQVRIGIPEYTVVPGTKGWMAFKGHIAYGIFTDDGWQKNFVAPGNKYTEHVLYHSKDLYVKIGNQEKFPLIFEGGLEMAAQFGGNAFRGNEKIDMPNGIKDFFKVFIPSGGSSDTPMGEQTNIYGNHLGSWNFSLTWYASKDWTIRPYYEHYFEDHSQMFGEYGWKDCLAGVEITFPKNPVVSSFVYEYISTKDQSGPVYWDHTSEIPEQVSGT
;
A
#
# COMPACT_ATOMS: atom_id res chain seq x y z
N MET A 1 -27.06 -30.04 43.75
CA MET A 1 -25.95 -29.11 43.51
C MET A 1 -25.29 -29.47 42.19
N LYS A 2 -25.60 -28.74 41.11
CA LYS A 2 -24.99 -28.96 39.79
C LYS A 2 -23.66 -28.23 39.73
N LEU A 3 -22.58 -28.96 39.44
CA LEU A 3 -21.28 -28.42 39.09
C LEU A 3 -21.40 -27.65 37.77
N ILE A 4 -21.03 -26.38 37.79
CA ILE A 4 -20.68 -25.61 36.59
C ILE A 4 -19.15 -25.60 36.54
N SER A 5 -18.58 -26.60 35.88
CA SER A 5 -17.20 -26.58 35.39
C SER A 5 -17.31 -26.44 33.88
N ASN A 6 -16.95 -25.27 33.36
CA ASN A 6 -16.36 -25.02 32.04
C ASN A 6 -16.51 -23.54 31.70
N LEU A 7 -15.62 -22.71 32.24
CA LEU A 7 -15.25 -21.45 31.62
C LEU A 7 -13.83 -21.62 31.07
N LEU A 8 -13.71 -22.35 29.95
CA LEU A 8 -12.51 -22.29 29.14
C LEU A 8 -12.52 -20.93 28.45
N LEU A 9 -11.85 -19.96 29.08
CA LEU A 9 -11.42 -18.75 28.40
C LEU A 9 -10.49 -19.16 27.27
N TRP A 10 -11.03 -19.19 26.04
CA TRP A 10 -10.24 -19.17 24.81
C TRP A 10 -9.58 -17.79 24.71
N GLY A 11 -8.61 -17.53 25.58
CA GLY A 11 -7.81 -16.32 25.60
C GLY A 11 -6.48 -16.58 24.92
N GLY A 12 -6.24 -15.95 23.77
CA GLY A 12 -4.89 -15.81 23.25
C GLY A 12 -4.07 -14.95 24.22
N ILE A 13 -2.89 -15.42 24.62
CA ILE A 13 -1.95 -14.59 25.37
C ILE A 13 -1.24 -13.67 24.36
N LEU A 14 -1.49 -12.37 24.49
CA LEU A 14 -0.75 -11.33 23.77
C LEU A 14 0.59 -11.13 24.48
N VAL A 15 1.66 -11.69 23.92
CA VAL A 15 3.02 -11.19 24.22
C VAL A 15 3.27 -10.10 23.19
N LEU A 16 3.21 -8.83 23.64
CA LEU A 16 3.50 -7.69 22.78
C LEU A 16 4.89 -7.86 22.15
N PRO A 17 5.06 -7.55 20.85
CA PRO A 17 6.37 -7.59 20.23
C PRO A 17 7.31 -6.66 21.01
N LEU A 18 8.44 -7.22 21.45
CA LEU A 18 9.52 -6.44 22.05
C LEU A 18 10.32 -5.83 20.89
N THR A 19 10.05 -4.58 20.58
CA THR A 19 10.85 -3.79 19.64
C THR A 19 11.86 -2.97 20.42
N SER A 20 13.14 -3.13 20.09
CA SER A 20 14.22 -2.31 20.63
C SER A 20 14.85 -1.48 19.52
N TYR A 21 14.97 -0.18 19.77
CA TYR A 21 15.68 0.75 18.92
C TYR A 21 16.96 1.21 19.62
N ALA A 22 18.07 1.20 18.90
CA ALA A 22 19.34 1.73 19.39
C ALA A 22 20.01 2.58 18.31
N GLN A 23 20.69 3.65 18.73
CA GLN A 23 21.50 4.50 17.88
C GLN A 23 22.93 4.51 18.43
N LEU A 24 23.82 3.72 17.82
CA LEU A 24 25.21 3.57 18.28
C LEU A 24 26.18 4.55 17.59
N THR A 25 25.84 5.00 16.38
CA THR A 25 26.65 5.95 15.60
C THR A 25 25.77 7.07 15.03
N LYS A 26 26.34 8.25 14.85
CA LYS A 26 25.61 9.43 14.38
C LYS A 26 25.04 9.16 12.97
N GLY A 27 23.71 9.16 12.84
CA GLY A 27 23.00 8.97 11.57
C GLY A 27 22.70 7.51 11.18
N LEU A 28 23.01 6.53 12.05
CA LEU A 28 22.69 5.12 11.81
C LEU A 28 21.83 4.58 12.95
N SER A 29 20.65 4.06 12.61
CA SER A 29 19.73 3.40 13.53
C SER A 29 19.76 1.89 13.35
N TYR A 30 19.62 1.18 14.46
CA TYR A 30 19.53 -0.27 14.52
C TYR A 30 18.19 -0.64 15.10
N ARG A 31 17.57 -1.67 14.52
CA ARG A 31 16.32 -2.25 14.99
C ARG A 31 16.54 -3.73 15.28
N ALA A 32 16.07 -4.18 16.43
CA ALA A 32 15.86 -5.58 16.74
C ALA A 32 14.40 -5.77 17.18
N GLU A 33 13.73 -6.74 16.57
CA GLU A 33 12.32 -7.04 16.86
C GLU A 33 12.11 -8.55 16.91
N THR A 34 11.28 -8.99 17.85
CA THR A 34 10.74 -10.34 17.84
C THR A 34 9.23 -10.31 18.02
N GLY A 35 8.54 -11.18 17.30
CA GLY A 35 7.11 -11.40 17.43
C GLY A 35 6.81 -12.89 17.53
N VAL A 36 5.91 -13.26 18.42
CA VAL A 36 5.46 -14.66 18.57
C VAL A 36 3.95 -14.66 18.73
N SER A 37 3.28 -15.52 17.98
CA SER A 37 1.83 -15.72 18.01
C SER A 37 1.51 -17.14 18.45
N PHE A 38 0.66 -17.27 19.46
CA PHE A 38 0.11 -18.55 19.91
C PHE A 38 -1.41 -18.51 19.79
N SER A 39 -1.99 -19.49 19.11
CA SER A 39 -3.43 -19.63 18.97
C SER A 39 -3.92 -20.96 19.55
N GLY A 40 -5.07 -20.93 20.21
CA GLY A 40 -5.78 -22.15 20.60
C GLY A 40 -6.44 -22.83 19.39
N GLY A 41 -6.86 -22.05 18.38
CA GLY A 41 -7.59 -22.49 17.20
C GLY A 41 -6.70 -23.08 16.09
N GLU A 42 -7.21 -23.15 14.87
CA GLU A 42 -6.45 -23.64 13.70
C GLU A 42 -5.51 -22.58 13.10
N HIS A 43 -5.86 -21.29 13.27
CA HIS A 43 -5.14 -20.18 12.67
C HIS A 43 -4.80 -19.07 13.66
N THR A 44 -3.81 -18.24 13.31
CA THR A 44 -3.50 -16.99 14.02
C THR A 44 -4.64 -15.99 13.84
N PRO A 45 -5.14 -15.33 14.92
CA PRO A 45 -6.16 -14.29 14.81
C PRO A 45 -5.76 -13.17 13.85
N PHE A 46 -6.71 -12.73 13.02
CA PHE A 46 -6.50 -11.72 11.98
C PHE A 46 -5.79 -10.44 12.47
N TRP A 47 -6.18 -9.92 13.63
CA TRP A 47 -5.57 -8.71 14.20
C TRP A 47 -4.09 -8.84 14.55
N LEU A 48 -3.57 -10.06 14.70
CA LEU A 48 -2.15 -10.32 14.96
C LEU A 48 -1.33 -10.43 13.67
N THR A 49 -1.98 -10.52 12.50
CA THR A 49 -1.32 -10.64 11.19
C THR A 49 -1.36 -9.34 10.37
N ALA A 50 -2.23 -8.39 10.74
CA ALA A 50 -2.41 -7.10 10.08
C ALA A 50 -1.34 -6.06 10.49
N ASN A 51 -1.12 -5.06 9.61
CA ASN A 51 -0.19 -3.94 9.78
C ASN A 51 1.27 -4.37 10.04
N LYS A 52 1.67 -5.49 9.42
CA LYS A 52 3.02 -6.08 9.54
C LYS A 52 3.86 -6.01 8.27
N GLN A 53 3.45 -5.22 7.27
CA GLN A 53 4.15 -5.09 5.99
C GLN A 53 4.42 -6.47 5.35
N GLY A 54 3.42 -7.36 5.42
CA GLY A 54 3.48 -8.73 4.94
C GLY A 54 4.42 -9.67 5.72
N LEU A 55 5.06 -9.23 6.80
CA LEU A 55 5.83 -10.09 7.71
C LEU A 55 4.90 -10.72 8.75
N SER A 56 4.00 -11.59 8.29
CA SER A 56 3.06 -12.32 9.15
C SER A 56 2.79 -13.74 8.65
N SER A 57 2.14 -14.54 9.49
CA SER A 57 1.68 -15.88 9.13
C SER A 57 0.33 -16.18 9.76
N ILE A 58 -0.50 -16.94 9.03
CA ILE A 58 -1.79 -17.44 9.49
C ILE A 58 -1.69 -18.79 10.22
N GLU A 59 -0.51 -19.41 10.21
CA GLU A 59 -0.26 -20.68 10.90
C GLU A 59 -0.45 -20.53 12.42
N LYS A 60 -0.99 -21.57 13.06
CA LYS A 60 -1.44 -21.57 14.48
C LYS A 60 -0.42 -21.00 15.46
N ASN A 61 0.82 -21.49 15.40
CA ASN A 61 1.92 -21.05 16.24
C ASN A 61 3.05 -20.62 15.31
N ASN A 62 3.39 -19.35 15.35
CA ASN A 62 4.42 -18.78 14.49
C ASN A 62 5.23 -17.73 15.26
N GLY A 63 6.36 -17.36 14.70
CA GLY A 63 7.15 -16.27 15.24
C GLY A 63 8.31 -15.90 14.36
N TYR A 64 8.93 -14.77 14.67
CA TYR A 64 10.07 -14.27 13.94
C TYR A 64 11.05 -13.53 14.86
N LEU A 65 12.30 -13.50 14.41
CA LEU A 65 13.34 -12.61 14.88
C LEU A 65 13.78 -11.76 13.69
N ARG A 66 13.81 -10.44 13.86
CA ARG A 66 14.12 -9.46 12.83
C ARG A 66 15.21 -8.53 13.32
N ALA A 67 16.18 -8.23 12.46
CA ALA A 67 17.23 -7.26 12.74
C ALA A 67 17.48 -6.39 11.50
N GLY A 68 17.65 -5.09 11.72
CA GLY A 68 17.88 -4.15 10.65
C GLY A 68 18.83 -3.00 11.01
N ILE A 69 19.45 -2.46 9.97
CA ILE A 69 20.36 -1.31 10.00
C ILE A 69 19.84 -0.29 8.99
N PHE A 70 19.70 0.96 9.42
CA PHE A 70 19.13 2.03 8.61
C PHE A 70 19.93 3.31 8.75
N ARG A 71 20.03 4.02 7.64
CA ARG A 71 20.44 5.42 7.58
C ARG A 71 19.34 6.19 6.92
N GLU A 72 18.89 7.26 7.55
CA GLU A 72 17.83 8.13 7.04
C GLU A 72 18.37 9.28 6.18
N LEU A 73 17.50 9.87 5.38
CA LEU A 73 17.82 11.06 4.59
C LEU A 73 17.96 12.27 5.51
N GLU A 74 19.09 12.95 5.41
CA GLU A 74 19.30 14.28 5.96
C GLU A 74 18.48 15.30 5.14
N ASN A 75 17.43 15.86 5.74
CA ASN A 75 16.47 16.71 5.03
C ASN A 75 16.96 18.14 4.75
N ASP A 76 17.88 18.62 5.58
CA ASP A 76 18.54 19.93 5.50
C ASP A 76 19.57 20.03 4.36
N LYS A 77 20.07 18.88 3.86
CA LYS A 77 21.07 18.84 2.81
C LYS A 77 20.46 18.79 1.42
N ARG A 78 21.12 19.50 0.49
CA ARG A 78 20.78 19.45 -0.94
C ARG A 78 21.03 18.07 -1.53
N PHE A 79 22.13 17.43 -1.16
CA PHE A 79 22.41 16.05 -1.52
C PHE A 79 22.37 15.21 -0.26
N SER A 80 21.63 14.11 -0.31
CA SER A 80 21.45 13.22 0.82
C SER A 80 21.25 11.78 0.33
N TYR A 81 21.55 10.81 1.18
CA TYR A 81 21.37 9.41 0.86
C TYR A 81 20.90 8.65 2.09
N ALA A 82 20.11 7.62 1.83
CA ALA A 82 19.61 6.68 2.83
C ALA A 82 19.84 5.26 2.34
N PHE A 83 19.90 4.33 3.27
CA PHE A 83 19.89 2.91 2.95
C PHE A 83 19.28 2.15 4.12
N GLY A 84 18.76 0.97 3.82
CA GLY A 84 18.24 0.05 4.83
C GLY A 84 18.53 -1.37 4.42
N ALA A 85 18.94 -2.19 5.38
CA ALA A 85 18.98 -3.63 5.27
C ALA A 85 18.29 -4.23 6.49
N ASP A 86 17.29 -5.06 6.25
CA ASP A 86 16.42 -5.60 7.28
C ASP A 86 16.02 -7.03 6.96
N LEU A 87 16.43 -7.93 7.83
CA LEU A 87 16.35 -9.37 7.63
C LEU A 87 15.57 -9.98 8.78
N ALA A 88 14.73 -10.97 8.45
CA ALA A 88 14.02 -11.77 9.44
C ALA A 88 14.27 -13.25 9.23
N VAL A 89 14.36 -13.98 10.35
CA VAL A 89 14.26 -15.43 10.41
C VAL A 89 12.93 -15.76 11.06
N ALA A 90 12.11 -16.54 10.38
CA ALA A 90 10.73 -16.81 10.76
C ALA A 90 10.47 -18.33 10.85
N TYR A 91 9.60 -18.69 11.80
CA TYR A 91 9.11 -20.03 12.05
C TYR A 91 7.63 -20.11 11.68
N ASN A 92 7.25 -21.13 10.90
CA ASN A 92 5.90 -21.30 10.35
C ASN A 92 5.40 -20.10 9.53
N PHE A 93 6.28 -19.52 8.73
CA PHE A 93 5.95 -18.56 7.67
C PHE A 93 6.13 -19.26 6.32
N THR A 94 5.62 -18.68 5.24
CA THR A 94 5.86 -19.16 3.86
C THR A 94 7.36 -19.23 3.51
N SER A 95 8.19 -18.45 4.18
CA SER A 95 9.65 -18.47 4.03
C SER A 95 10.33 -18.36 5.39
N THR A 96 11.36 -19.19 5.62
CA THR A 96 12.15 -19.14 6.87
C THR A 96 13.06 -17.92 6.91
N PHE A 97 13.70 -17.57 5.79
CA PHE A 97 14.51 -16.37 5.68
C PHE A 97 13.77 -15.34 4.84
N VAL A 98 13.63 -14.12 5.37
CA VAL A 98 12.89 -13.03 4.73
C VAL A 98 13.79 -11.80 4.65
N VAL A 99 13.98 -11.29 3.44
CA VAL A 99 14.52 -9.95 3.21
C VAL A 99 13.34 -9.00 3.29
N GLN A 100 13.17 -8.34 4.43
CA GLN A 100 12.02 -7.47 4.66
C GLN A 100 12.23 -6.09 4.02
N GLN A 101 13.45 -5.55 4.12
CA GLN A 101 13.85 -4.35 3.41
C GLN A 101 15.31 -4.48 2.94
N LEU A 102 15.55 -4.06 1.71
CA LEU A 102 16.90 -3.87 1.18
C LEU A 102 16.83 -2.80 0.11
N TYR A 103 17.30 -1.60 0.45
CA TYR A 103 17.17 -0.43 -0.43
C TYR A 103 18.31 0.58 -0.27
N ALA A 104 18.45 1.41 -1.29
CA ALA A 104 19.24 2.64 -1.27
C ALA A 104 18.41 3.79 -1.87
N ASP A 105 18.45 4.94 -1.22
CA ASP A 105 17.83 6.17 -1.70
C ASP A 105 18.88 7.25 -1.91
N LEU A 106 18.68 8.05 -2.96
CA LEU A 106 19.45 9.25 -3.26
C LEU A 106 18.49 10.42 -3.41
N LYS A 107 18.82 11.54 -2.78
CA LYS A 107 18.06 12.79 -2.85
C LYS A 107 18.97 13.88 -3.39
N TYR A 108 18.49 14.62 -4.39
CA TYR A 108 19.06 15.88 -4.83
C TYR A 108 17.97 16.96 -4.88
N ARG A 109 18.03 17.92 -3.95
CA ARG A 109 17.02 18.96 -3.70
C ARG A 109 15.64 18.33 -3.43
N CYS A 110 14.65 18.61 -4.26
CA CYS A 110 13.31 18.01 -4.19
C CYS A 110 13.20 16.68 -4.94
N LEU A 111 14.21 16.29 -5.74
CA LEU A 111 14.18 15.05 -6.51
C LEU A 111 14.75 13.90 -5.68
N GLY A 112 14.10 12.76 -5.77
CA GLY A 112 14.50 11.52 -5.11
C GLY A 112 14.52 10.34 -6.09
N VAL A 113 15.46 9.42 -5.86
CA VAL A 113 15.52 8.10 -6.48
C VAL A 113 15.62 7.08 -5.35
N SER A 114 14.82 6.02 -5.42
CA SER A 114 14.80 4.92 -4.46
C SER A 114 14.89 3.61 -5.23
N ILE A 115 15.84 2.75 -4.86
CA ILE A 115 16.09 1.47 -5.53
C ILE A 115 16.04 0.37 -4.47
N GLY A 116 15.21 -0.64 -4.70
CA GLY A 116 15.11 -1.84 -3.86
C GLY A 116 13.73 -2.01 -3.22
N SER A 117 13.68 -2.89 -2.22
CA SER A 117 12.47 -3.18 -1.45
C SER A 117 12.49 -2.34 -0.17
N LYS A 118 11.50 -1.46 -0.02
CA LYS A 118 11.40 -0.49 1.08
C LYS A 118 9.96 -0.38 1.54
N GLU A 119 9.72 -0.52 2.85
CA GLU A 119 8.41 -0.33 3.47
C GLU A 119 7.91 1.09 3.18
N ARG A 120 6.66 1.19 2.71
CA ARG A 120 5.99 2.45 2.42
C ARG A 120 4.57 2.37 2.98
N HIS A 121 4.03 3.52 3.34
CA HIS A 121 2.69 3.66 3.89
C HIS A 121 1.88 4.58 2.98
N SER A 122 0.55 4.46 3.04
CA SER A 122 -0.34 5.44 2.40
C SER A 122 -0.06 6.84 2.94
N GLU A 123 -0.18 7.83 2.06
CA GLU A 123 0.03 9.24 2.37
C GLU A 123 -1.13 9.84 3.19
N PHE A 124 -2.33 9.25 3.10
CA PHE A 124 -3.55 9.87 3.62
C PHE A 124 -4.10 9.24 4.89
N ASN A 125 -3.60 8.08 5.33
CA ASN A 125 -4.09 7.42 6.53
C ASN A 125 -3.01 7.31 7.60
N ASN A 126 -3.43 7.17 8.85
CA ASN A 126 -2.52 6.96 9.96
C ASN A 126 -1.94 5.53 9.91
N PRO A 127 -0.62 5.33 9.72
CA PRO A 127 -0.04 4.01 9.51
C PRO A 127 -0.11 3.07 10.73
N LEU A 128 -0.44 3.59 11.92
CA LEU A 128 -0.53 2.81 13.16
C LEU A 128 -1.97 2.51 13.57
N LEU A 129 -2.91 3.40 13.24
CA LEU A 129 -4.30 3.33 13.71
C LEU A 129 -5.30 3.00 12.60
N SER A 130 -4.97 3.30 11.35
CA SER A 130 -5.82 3.05 10.19
C SER A 130 -5.86 1.57 9.82
N SER A 131 -6.94 1.21 9.13
CA SER A 131 -7.07 -0.05 8.37
C SER A 131 -6.11 -0.13 7.17
N GLY A 132 -5.50 1.00 6.79
CA GLY A 132 -4.60 1.15 5.64
C GLY A 132 -5.32 1.70 4.41
N GLY A 133 -4.56 2.31 3.49
CA GLY A 133 -5.10 2.86 2.25
C GLY A 133 -5.61 1.77 1.30
N LEU A 134 -6.58 2.11 0.45
CA LEU A 134 -7.23 1.15 -0.44
C LEU A 134 -6.32 0.65 -1.56
N THR A 135 -5.46 1.53 -2.11
CA THR A 135 -4.50 1.18 -3.17
C THR A 135 -3.21 0.60 -2.58
N PHE A 136 -2.58 1.33 -1.64
CA PHE A 136 -1.41 0.86 -0.91
C PHE A 136 -1.64 0.91 0.60
N SER A 137 -1.50 -0.24 1.26
CA SER A 137 -1.62 -0.38 2.71
C SER A 137 -0.33 -0.93 3.34
N GLY A 138 -0.30 -0.96 4.67
CA GLY A 138 0.79 -1.58 5.44
C GLY A 138 0.69 -3.11 5.58
N ASN A 139 -0.07 -3.79 4.72
CA ASN A 139 -0.37 -5.22 4.85
C ASN A 139 0.40 -6.12 3.89
N ALA A 140 0.92 -5.59 2.77
CA ALA A 140 1.70 -6.36 1.80
C ALA A 140 3.21 -6.21 2.05
N ARG A 141 4.00 -7.18 1.57
CA ARG A 141 5.47 -7.05 1.56
C ARG A 141 5.89 -5.96 0.57
N PRO A 142 6.97 -5.22 0.83
CA PRO A 142 7.36 -4.16 -0.07
C PRO A 142 7.91 -4.70 -1.39
N ILE A 143 7.35 -4.22 -2.50
CA ILE A 143 7.76 -4.62 -3.85
C ILE A 143 9.13 -4.00 -4.18
N PRO A 144 10.14 -4.81 -4.56
CA PRO A 144 11.40 -4.29 -5.11
C PRO A 144 11.14 -3.46 -6.36
N GLN A 145 11.60 -2.21 -6.36
CA GLN A 145 11.31 -1.26 -7.42
C GLN A 145 12.40 -0.22 -7.58
N VAL A 146 12.42 0.44 -8.74
CA VAL A 146 13.06 1.73 -8.96
C VAL A 146 11.96 2.78 -8.95
N ARG A 147 12.01 3.70 -8.00
CA ARG A 147 11.06 4.81 -7.82
C ARG A 147 11.78 6.13 -7.97
N ILE A 148 11.26 7.00 -8.83
CA ILE A 148 11.75 8.35 -9.05
C ILE A 148 10.64 9.35 -8.80
N GLY A 149 10.96 10.53 -8.28
CA GLY A 149 9.95 11.56 -8.11
C GLY A 149 10.34 12.65 -7.13
N ILE A 150 9.31 13.27 -6.56
CA ILE A 150 9.38 14.28 -5.52
C ILE A 150 8.81 13.63 -4.25
N PRO A 151 9.65 13.09 -3.35
CA PRO A 151 9.19 12.30 -2.21
C PRO A 151 8.46 13.16 -1.15
N GLU A 152 8.82 14.44 -1.06
CA GLU A 152 8.28 15.37 -0.07
C GLU A 152 7.54 16.52 -0.75
N TYR A 153 6.45 16.99 -0.13
CA TYR A 153 5.70 18.15 -0.64
C TYR A 153 6.62 19.35 -0.89
N THR A 154 6.78 19.69 -2.17
CA THR A 154 7.64 20.77 -2.63
C THR A 154 6.79 21.98 -3.01
N VAL A 155 7.05 23.12 -2.38
CA VAL A 155 6.34 24.38 -2.62
C VAL A 155 6.51 24.83 -4.06
N VAL A 156 5.40 25.19 -4.71
CA VAL A 156 5.40 25.72 -6.07
C VAL A 156 5.89 27.17 -6.06
N PRO A 157 6.95 27.51 -6.81
CA PRO A 157 7.43 28.89 -6.92
C PRO A 157 6.32 29.85 -7.34
N GLY A 158 6.32 31.06 -6.74
CA GLY A 158 5.30 32.08 -7.02
C GLY A 158 4.00 31.97 -6.22
N THR A 159 3.73 30.84 -5.55
CA THR A 159 2.49 30.65 -4.77
C THR A 159 2.57 31.16 -3.33
N LYS A 160 3.69 31.75 -2.92
CA LYS A 160 3.90 32.30 -1.56
C LYS A 160 3.59 31.28 -0.44
N GLY A 161 3.91 30.00 -0.68
CA GLY A 161 3.71 28.91 0.26
C GLY A 161 2.29 28.34 0.32
N TRP A 162 1.39 28.74 -0.59
CA TRP A 162 0.00 28.24 -0.60
C TRP A 162 -0.18 26.90 -1.30
N MET A 163 0.72 26.54 -2.21
CA MET A 163 0.59 25.32 -3.01
C MET A 163 1.90 24.55 -3.00
N ALA A 164 1.80 23.26 -2.76
CA ALA A 164 2.90 22.32 -2.87
C ALA A 164 2.44 21.05 -3.59
N PHE A 165 3.36 20.31 -4.18
CA PHE A 165 3.07 19.03 -4.82
C PHE A 165 4.13 17.99 -4.47
N LYS A 166 3.73 16.73 -4.51
CA LYS A 166 4.61 15.56 -4.48
C LYS A 166 4.08 14.54 -5.46
N GLY A 167 4.94 13.62 -5.88
CA GLY A 167 4.57 12.65 -6.90
C GLY A 167 5.68 11.66 -7.15
N HIS A 168 5.35 10.49 -7.68
CA HIS A 168 6.35 9.53 -8.14
C HIS A 168 5.90 8.75 -9.37
N ILE A 169 6.90 8.09 -9.97
CA ILE A 169 6.77 7.03 -10.95
C ILE A 169 7.68 5.91 -10.48
N ALA A 170 7.20 4.67 -10.49
CA ALA A 170 8.02 3.51 -10.20
C ALA A 170 7.74 2.35 -11.15
N TYR A 171 8.77 1.53 -11.30
CA TYR A 171 8.68 0.20 -11.91
C TYR A 171 9.40 -0.82 -11.05
N GLY A 172 8.81 -2.00 -10.93
CA GLY A 172 9.33 -3.07 -10.08
C GLY A 172 8.94 -4.44 -10.58
N ILE A 173 9.18 -5.43 -9.73
CA ILE A 173 8.92 -6.84 -10.04
C ILE A 173 8.28 -7.47 -8.81
N PHE A 174 7.21 -8.23 -9.01
CA PHE A 174 6.64 -9.05 -7.95
C PHE A 174 7.57 -10.21 -7.57
N THR A 175 7.45 -10.71 -6.35
CA THR A 175 8.37 -11.73 -5.79
C THR A 175 7.63 -12.96 -5.26
N ASP A 176 6.41 -13.17 -5.73
CA ASP A 176 5.48 -14.20 -5.28
C ASP A 176 5.36 -15.39 -6.24
N ASP A 177 6.17 -15.49 -7.30
CA ASP A 177 6.18 -16.61 -8.26
C ASP A 177 6.14 -17.99 -7.59
N GLY A 178 6.98 -18.19 -6.56
CA GLY A 178 7.02 -19.45 -5.81
C GLY A 178 5.73 -19.69 -5.00
N TRP A 179 5.12 -18.64 -4.46
CA TRP A 179 3.85 -18.74 -3.76
C TRP A 179 2.71 -19.04 -4.73
N GLN A 180 2.64 -18.34 -5.87
CA GLN A 180 1.66 -18.57 -6.94
C GLN A 180 1.64 -20.04 -7.37
N LYS A 181 2.81 -20.62 -7.67
CA LYS A 181 2.96 -22.03 -8.06
C LYS A 181 2.46 -23.03 -7.01
N ASN A 182 2.77 -22.76 -5.75
CA ASN A 182 2.47 -23.68 -4.66
C ASN A 182 1.01 -23.55 -4.19
N PHE A 183 0.42 -22.36 -4.33
CA PHE A 183 -0.93 -22.07 -3.86
C PHE A 183 -2.00 -22.60 -4.82
N VAL A 184 -1.77 -22.55 -6.13
CA VAL A 184 -2.74 -23.02 -7.12
C VAL A 184 -2.71 -24.53 -7.27
N ALA A 185 -3.88 -25.17 -7.32
CA ALA A 185 -3.96 -26.59 -7.63
C ALA A 185 -3.52 -26.84 -9.09
N PRO A 186 -2.90 -28.01 -9.41
CA PRO A 186 -2.42 -28.31 -10.75
C PRO A 186 -3.50 -28.09 -11.83
N GLY A 187 -3.12 -27.43 -12.92
CA GLY A 187 -4.03 -27.16 -14.04
C GLY A 187 -4.80 -25.84 -13.96
N ASN A 188 -4.70 -25.09 -12.85
CA ASN A 188 -5.35 -23.78 -12.70
C ASN A 188 -4.51 -22.62 -13.26
N LYS A 189 -5.08 -21.42 -13.20
CA LYS A 189 -4.44 -20.19 -13.67
C LYS A 189 -3.52 -19.60 -12.61
N TYR A 190 -2.34 -19.16 -13.03
CA TYR A 190 -1.40 -18.40 -12.19
C TYR A 190 -0.49 -17.55 -13.07
N THR A 191 0.26 -16.65 -12.45
CA THR A 191 1.22 -15.78 -13.13
C THR A 191 2.62 -15.92 -12.55
N GLU A 192 3.63 -15.61 -13.37
CA GLU A 192 5.03 -15.54 -12.95
C GLU A 192 5.72 -14.35 -13.60
N HIS A 193 6.80 -13.85 -12.97
CA HIS A 193 7.62 -12.76 -13.50
C HIS A 193 6.81 -11.48 -13.79
N VAL A 194 5.75 -11.25 -13.02
CA VAL A 194 4.86 -10.09 -13.19
C VAL A 194 5.60 -8.81 -12.85
N LEU A 195 5.48 -7.82 -13.73
CA LEU A 195 6.03 -6.49 -13.54
C LEU A 195 5.03 -5.59 -12.82
N TYR A 196 5.56 -4.64 -12.07
CA TYR A 196 4.81 -3.68 -11.30
C TYR A 196 5.08 -2.27 -11.82
N HIS A 197 4.04 -1.45 -11.90
CA HIS A 197 4.13 -0.01 -12.12
C HIS A 197 3.31 0.71 -11.05
N SER A 198 3.83 1.83 -10.54
CA SER A 198 3.03 2.76 -9.75
C SER A 198 3.30 4.21 -10.11
N LYS A 199 2.29 5.04 -9.92
CA LYS A 199 2.39 6.49 -10.08
C LYS A 199 1.46 7.19 -9.10
N ASP A 200 1.90 8.32 -8.58
CA ASP A 200 1.03 9.23 -7.84
C ASP A 200 1.34 10.69 -8.17
N LEU A 201 0.32 11.53 -7.97
CA LEU A 201 0.45 12.98 -7.97
C LEU A 201 -0.49 13.55 -6.92
N TYR A 202 0.07 14.22 -5.94
CA TYR A 202 -0.66 14.85 -4.85
C TYR A 202 -0.39 16.34 -4.80
N VAL A 203 -1.43 17.11 -4.54
CA VAL A 203 -1.40 18.56 -4.34
C VAL A 203 -1.78 18.87 -2.90
N LYS A 204 -1.09 19.85 -2.33
CA LYS A 204 -1.36 20.44 -1.01
C LYS A 204 -1.69 21.91 -1.20
N ILE A 205 -2.84 22.33 -0.69
CA ILE A 205 -3.36 23.69 -0.77
C ILE A 205 -3.65 24.18 0.64
N GLY A 206 -2.95 25.25 1.05
CA GLY A 206 -3.12 25.85 2.37
C GLY A 206 -1.83 26.48 2.86
N ASN A 207 -1.94 27.37 3.84
CA ASN A 207 -0.81 27.98 4.49
C ASN A 207 -1.14 28.14 5.97
N GLN A 208 -0.62 27.24 6.80
CA GLN A 208 -0.93 27.17 8.24
C GLN A 208 -0.58 28.48 8.98
N GLU A 209 0.42 29.22 8.53
CA GLU A 209 0.81 30.50 9.14
C GLU A 209 -0.27 31.59 8.92
N LYS A 210 -1.12 31.42 7.91
CA LYS A 210 -2.16 32.39 7.51
C LYS A 210 -3.58 31.90 7.75
N PHE A 211 -3.80 30.59 7.63
CA PHE A 211 -5.11 29.99 7.69
C PHE A 211 -5.01 28.55 8.23
N PRO A 212 -5.84 28.15 9.21
CA PRO A 212 -5.66 26.87 9.92
C PRO A 212 -6.12 25.64 9.13
N LEU A 213 -6.47 25.77 7.85
CA LEU A 213 -6.90 24.65 7.01
C LEU A 213 -5.86 24.34 5.94
N ILE A 214 -5.53 23.06 5.80
CA ILE A 214 -4.74 22.50 4.71
C ILE A 214 -5.56 21.41 4.04
N PHE A 215 -5.83 21.59 2.76
CA PHE A 215 -6.36 20.55 1.91
C PHE A 215 -5.21 19.79 1.25
N GLU A 216 -5.29 18.46 1.25
CA GLU A 216 -4.43 17.60 0.45
C GLU A 216 -5.32 16.73 -0.43
N GLY A 217 -4.90 16.49 -1.67
CA GLY A 217 -5.59 15.50 -2.49
C GLY A 217 -4.85 15.17 -3.77
N GLY A 218 -5.24 14.06 -4.40
CA GLY A 218 -4.68 13.65 -5.68
C GLY A 218 -4.98 12.21 -6.03
N LEU A 219 -4.21 11.69 -6.98
CA LEU A 219 -4.44 10.40 -7.60
C LEU A 219 -3.27 9.46 -7.31
N GLU A 220 -3.60 8.24 -6.90
CA GLU A 220 -2.68 7.11 -6.74
C GLU A 220 -3.09 5.99 -7.67
N MET A 221 -2.14 5.41 -8.41
CA MET A 221 -2.42 4.28 -9.29
C MET A 221 -1.31 3.24 -9.23
N ALA A 222 -1.71 1.98 -9.39
CA ALA A 222 -0.85 0.84 -9.54
C ALA A 222 -1.27 0.03 -10.77
N ALA A 223 -0.32 -0.68 -11.36
CA ALA A 223 -0.63 -1.65 -12.40
C ALA A 223 0.27 -2.88 -12.33
N GLN A 224 -0.32 -4.03 -12.66
CA GLN A 224 0.39 -5.28 -12.96
C GLN A 224 0.44 -5.48 -14.46
N PHE A 225 1.61 -5.80 -15.01
CA PHE A 225 1.78 -5.99 -16.45
C PHE A 225 2.93 -6.93 -16.77
N GLY A 226 3.02 -7.37 -18.03
CA GLY A 226 4.07 -8.28 -18.47
C GLY A 226 4.07 -9.61 -17.72
N GLY A 227 5.20 -10.32 -17.79
CA GLY A 227 5.35 -11.63 -17.18
C GLY A 227 4.69 -12.74 -18.00
N ASN A 228 4.42 -13.86 -17.34
CA ASN A 228 3.84 -15.05 -17.97
C ASN A 228 2.53 -15.39 -17.29
N ALA A 229 1.46 -15.55 -18.07
CA ALA A 229 0.20 -16.10 -17.60
C ALA A 229 0.09 -17.57 -17.99
N PHE A 230 -0.27 -18.42 -17.04
CA PHE A 230 -0.47 -19.84 -17.25
C PHE A 230 -1.95 -20.19 -17.18
N ARG A 231 -2.42 -21.04 -18.07
CA ARG A 231 -3.77 -21.62 -18.05
C ARG A 231 -3.67 -23.11 -18.33
N GLY A 232 -3.62 -23.92 -17.27
CA GLY A 232 -3.27 -25.32 -17.42
C GLY A 232 -1.83 -25.46 -17.91
N ASN A 233 -1.63 -26.09 -19.06
CA ASN A 233 -0.30 -26.24 -19.68
C ASN A 233 0.02 -25.11 -20.69
N GLU A 234 -0.94 -24.24 -20.99
CA GLU A 234 -0.74 -23.12 -21.89
C GLU A 234 0.02 -22.01 -21.16
N LYS A 235 1.09 -21.52 -21.80
CA LYS A 235 1.86 -20.36 -21.36
C LYS A 235 1.61 -19.21 -22.34
N ILE A 236 1.14 -18.09 -21.82
CA ILE A 236 0.96 -16.83 -22.53
C ILE A 236 2.05 -15.87 -22.05
N ASP A 237 2.90 -15.43 -22.96
CA ASP A 237 3.95 -14.44 -22.68
C ASP A 237 3.39 -13.03 -22.90
N MET A 238 3.34 -12.22 -21.84
CA MET A 238 2.73 -10.90 -21.88
C MET A 238 3.78 -9.84 -22.28
N PRO A 239 3.47 -8.93 -23.22
CA PRO A 239 4.42 -7.94 -23.73
C PRO A 239 5.11 -7.10 -22.63
N ASN A 240 6.44 -7.02 -22.69
CA ASN A 240 7.25 -6.31 -21.69
C ASN A 240 8.34 -5.43 -22.32
N GLY A 241 8.14 -5.01 -23.57
CA GLY A 241 9.05 -4.11 -24.26
C GLY A 241 8.93 -2.67 -23.78
N ILE A 242 9.86 -1.80 -24.21
CA ILE A 242 9.88 -0.37 -23.82
C ILE A 242 8.54 0.33 -24.09
N LYS A 243 7.88 0.00 -25.20
CA LYS A 243 6.57 0.56 -25.54
C LYS A 243 5.50 0.20 -24.51
N ASP A 244 5.55 -1.01 -23.96
CA ASP A 244 4.57 -1.51 -23.00
C ASP A 244 4.71 -0.80 -21.65
N PHE A 245 5.94 -0.47 -21.25
CA PHE A 245 6.18 0.40 -20.08
C PHE A 245 5.49 1.77 -20.24
N PHE A 246 5.52 2.37 -21.44
CA PHE A 246 4.81 3.62 -21.71
C PHE A 246 3.28 3.43 -21.75
N LYS A 247 2.77 2.32 -22.28
CA LYS A 247 1.33 2.00 -22.29
C LYS A 247 0.76 1.81 -20.90
N VAL A 248 1.54 1.26 -19.97
CA VAL A 248 1.14 1.11 -18.57
C VAL A 248 1.29 2.41 -17.80
N PHE A 249 2.22 3.28 -18.20
CA PHE A 249 2.32 4.62 -17.62
C PHE A 249 1.11 5.49 -17.98
N ILE A 250 0.79 5.57 -19.28
CA ILE A 250 -0.38 6.26 -19.82
C ILE A 250 -1.35 5.18 -20.32
N PRO A 251 -2.36 4.82 -19.50
CA PRO A 251 -3.26 3.70 -19.78
C PRO A 251 -3.79 3.74 -21.22
N SER A 252 -3.45 2.74 -22.01
CA SER A 252 -3.84 2.60 -23.42
C SER A 252 -3.92 1.12 -23.82
N GLY A 253 -4.60 0.83 -24.92
CA GLY A 253 -4.87 -0.54 -25.34
C GLY A 253 -3.64 -1.38 -25.70
N GLY A 254 -3.79 -2.68 -25.50
CA GLY A 254 -2.83 -3.72 -25.88
C GLY A 254 -2.54 -3.75 -27.38
N SER A 255 -1.40 -4.33 -27.74
CA SER A 255 -1.01 -4.55 -29.15
C SER A 255 -1.63 -5.86 -29.66
N SER A 256 -1.52 -6.17 -30.95
CA SER A 256 -2.09 -7.40 -31.53
C SER A 256 -1.56 -8.71 -30.92
N ASP A 257 -0.49 -8.63 -30.14
CA ASP A 257 0.18 -9.71 -29.41
C ASP A 257 -0.30 -9.86 -27.94
N THR A 258 -1.18 -9.00 -27.44
CA THR A 258 -1.83 -9.18 -26.12
C THR A 258 -3.09 -10.04 -26.23
N PRO A 259 -3.57 -10.68 -25.15
CA PRO A 259 -4.89 -11.30 -25.13
C PRO A 259 -6.00 -10.34 -25.59
N MET A 260 -7.06 -10.87 -26.21
CA MET A 260 -8.11 -10.05 -26.84
C MET A 260 -8.74 -9.03 -25.88
N GLY A 261 -8.95 -9.39 -24.61
CA GLY A 261 -9.48 -8.47 -23.59
C GLY A 261 -8.59 -7.25 -23.33
N GLU A 262 -7.28 -7.41 -23.44
CA GLU A 262 -6.28 -6.33 -23.28
C GLU A 262 -6.19 -5.44 -24.53
N GLN A 263 -6.60 -5.96 -25.70
CA GLN A 263 -6.66 -5.18 -26.94
C GLN A 263 -7.92 -4.31 -26.99
N THR A 264 -9.05 -4.85 -26.50
CA THR A 264 -10.33 -4.15 -26.43
C THR A 264 -10.43 -3.21 -25.23
N ASN A 265 -9.64 -3.44 -24.19
CA ASN A 265 -9.53 -2.59 -23.00
C ASN A 265 -8.12 -1.99 -22.88
N ILE A 266 -7.69 -1.59 -21.69
CA ILE A 266 -6.37 -1.05 -21.35
C ILE A 266 -5.39 -2.20 -21.13
N TYR A 267 -4.14 -2.03 -21.56
CA TYR A 267 -3.06 -2.98 -21.32
C TYR A 267 -2.58 -2.95 -19.85
N GLY A 268 -2.55 -4.13 -19.24
CA GLY A 268 -2.22 -4.36 -17.85
C GLY A 268 -3.46 -4.28 -16.96
N ASN A 269 -3.33 -4.81 -15.75
CA ASN A 269 -4.34 -4.68 -14.71
C ASN A 269 -4.09 -3.39 -13.93
N HIS A 270 -4.93 -2.37 -14.08
CA HIS A 270 -4.79 -1.07 -13.40
C HIS A 270 -5.83 -0.91 -12.31
N LEU A 271 -5.40 -0.32 -11.20
CA LEU A 271 -6.26 0.08 -10.11
C LEU A 271 -5.72 1.36 -9.48
N GLY A 272 -6.52 2.01 -8.67
CA GLY A 272 -6.07 3.19 -7.96
C GLY A 272 -7.10 3.79 -7.02
N SER A 273 -6.75 4.95 -6.48
CA SER A 273 -7.64 5.72 -5.64
C SER A 273 -7.46 7.22 -5.80
N TRP A 274 -8.58 7.95 -5.74
CA TRP A 274 -8.58 9.37 -5.45
C TRP A 274 -8.55 9.57 -3.95
N ASN A 275 -7.51 10.23 -3.46
CA ASN A 275 -7.28 10.42 -2.04
C ASN A 275 -7.43 11.89 -1.68
N PHE A 276 -8.17 12.20 -0.62
CA PHE A 276 -8.43 13.56 -0.15
C PHE A 276 -8.33 13.65 1.37
N SER A 277 -7.87 14.79 1.88
CA SER A 277 -8.00 15.15 3.28
C SER A 277 -8.12 16.64 3.49
N LEU A 278 -8.74 17.01 4.60
CA LEU A 278 -8.80 18.39 5.06
C LEU A 278 -8.32 18.45 6.51
N THR A 279 -7.12 18.97 6.72
CA THR A 279 -6.54 19.11 8.05
C THR A 279 -6.90 20.48 8.63
N TRP A 280 -7.55 20.48 9.78
CA TRP A 280 -7.84 21.66 10.59
C TRP A 280 -6.95 21.71 11.83
N TYR A 281 -6.10 22.73 11.91
CA TYR A 281 -5.31 23.07 13.08
C TYR A 281 -6.11 23.99 14.02
N ALA A 282 -6.83 23.38 14.95
CA ALA A 282 -7.66 24.09 15.91
C ALA A 282 -6.84 24.66 17.09
N SER A 283 -7.47 25.49 17.91
CA SER A 283 -6.83 26.10 19.07
C SER A 283 -6.31 25.06 20.07
N LYS A 284 -5.26 25.39 20.81
CA LYS A 284 -4.66 24.54 21.86
C LYS A 284 -4.10 23.22 21.32
N ASP A 285 -3.50 23.23 20.13
CA ASP A 285 -2.82 22.09 19.51
C ASP A 285 -3.73 20.90 19.14
N TRP A 286 -5.03 21.14 19.01
CA TRP A 286 -5.95 20.16 18.42
C TRP A 286 -5.75 20.09 16.91
N THR A 287 -5.70 18.88 16.35
CA THR A 287 -5.74 18.67 14.90
C THR A 287 -6.87 17.72 14.56
N ILE A 288 -7.75 18.12 13.64
CA ILE A 288 -8.83 17.28 13.13
C ILE A 288 -8.63 17.12 11.64
N ARG A 289 -8.59 15.88 11.16
CA ARG A 289 -8.30 15.54 9.78
C ARG A 289 -9.28 14.48 9.27
N PRO A 290 -10.45 14.88 8.77
CA PRO A 290 -11.23 14.03 7.86
C PRO A 290 -10.41 13.70 6.60
N TYR A 291 -10.54 12.46 6.14
CA TYR A 291 -10.00 11.98 4.88
C TYR A 291 -10.98 11.04 4.20
N TYR A 292 -10.85 10.96 2.87
CA TYR A 292 -11.68 10.15 2.02
C TYR A 292 -10.84 9.58 0.88
N GLU A 293 -10.94 8.28 0.66
CA GLU A 293 -10.37 7.59 -0.49
C GLU A 293 -11.51 6.98 -1.31
N HIS A 294 -11.53 7.27 -2.61
CA HIS A 294 -12.39 6.61 -3.58
C HIS A 294 -11.57 5.61 -4.37
N TYR A 295 -11.90 4.32 -4.29
CA TYR A 295 -11.20 3.27 -5.01
C TYR A 295 -11.80 3.05 -6.41
N PHE A 296 -10.98 2.65 -7.36
CA PHE A 296 -11.42 2.27 -8.69
C PHE A 296 -10.51 1.20 -9.31
N GLU A 297 -11.12 0.29 -10.07
CA GLU A 297 -10.44 -0.75 -10.88
C GLU A 297 -10.58 -0.46 -12.38
N ASP A 298 -11.40 0.51 -12.76
CA ASP A 298 -11.63 0.88 -14.15
C ASP A 298 -11.84 2.38 -14.33
N HIS A 299 -11.91 2.79 -15.60
CA HIS A 299 -12.06 4.19 -15.98
C HIS A 299 -13.40 4.81 -15.54
N SER A 300 -14.47 4.02 -15.53
CA SER A 300 -15.82 4.49 -15.22
C SER A 300 -15.96 4.85 -13.74
N GLN A 301 -15.38 4.04 -12.85
CA GLN A 301 -15.32 4.34 -11.43
C GLN A 301 -14.32 5.45 -11.13
N MET A 302 -13.23 5.59 -11.91
CA MET A 302 -12.29 6.68 -11.72
C MET A 302 -12.94 8.07 -11.80
N PHE A 303 -14.05 8.23 -12.55
CA PHE A 303 -14.79 9.48 -12.68
C PHE A 303 -16.25 9.43 -12.18
N GLY A 304 -16.60 8.42 -11.37
CA GLY A 304 -17.85 8.40 -10.62
C GLY A 304 -19.12 8.14 -11.43
N GLU A 305 -19.02 7.47 -12.57
CA GLU A 305 -20.17 7.16 -13.43
C GLU A 305 -21.25 6.31 -12.72
N TYR A 306 -20.85 5.55 -11.69
CA TYR A 306 -21.73 4.66 -10.92
C TYR A 306 -21.83 5.00 -9.42
N GLY A 307 -21.38 6.21 -9.06
CA GLY A 307 -21.28 6.67 -7.68
C GLY A 307 -20.06 6.11 -6.92
N TRP A 308 -19.61 6.84 -5.90
CA TRP A 308 -18.44 6.47 -5.10
C TRP A 308 -18.84 5.57 -3.93
N LYS A 309 -19.17 4.31 -4.25
CA LYS A 309 -19.64 3.31 -3.28
C LYS A 309 -18.52 2.55 -2.59
N ASP A 310 -17.38 2.40 -3.27
CA ASP A 310 -16.17 1.82 -2.67
C ASP A 310 -15.28 2.94 -2.18
N CYS A 311 -15.19 3.04 -0.86
CA CYS A 311 -14.47 4.12 -0.23
C CYS A 311 -13.95 3.77 1.15
N LEU A 312 -12.99 4.57 1.58
CA LEU A 312 -12.50 4.62 2.94
C LEU A 312 -12.67 6.06 3.41
N ALA A 313 -13.64 6.28 4.29
CA ALA A 313 -13.93 7.57 4.88
C ALA A 313 -13.52 7.52 6.35
N GLY A 314 -12.66 8.42 6.79
CA GLY A 314 -12.20 8.45 8.16
C GLY A 314 -12.01 9.83 8.72
N VAL A 315 -11.95 9.91 10.04
CA VAL A 315 -11.59 11.12 10.77
C VAL A 315 -10.49 10.77 11.76
N GLU A 316 -9.35 11.43 11.62
CA GLU A 316 -8.27 11.40 12.60
C GLU A 316 -8.35 12.65 13.48
N ILE A 317 -8.26 12.46 14.79
CA ILE A 317 -8.22 13.51 15.79
C ILE A 317 -6.93 13.34 16.58
N THR A 318 -6.07 14.36 16.55
CA THR A 318 -4.89 14.45 17.42
C THR A 318 -5.21 15.38 18.58
N PHE A 319 -5.02 14.86 19.79
CA PHE A 319 -5.30 15.57 21.03
C PHE A 319 -4.08 16.40 21.47
N PRO A 320 -4.30 17.48 22.24
CA PRO A 320 -3.21 18.18 22.90
C PRO A 320 -2.45 17.24 23.82
N LYS A 321 -1.17 17.51 24.06
CA LYS A 321 -0.31 16.65 24.88
C LYS A 321 -0.96 16.29 26.23
N ASN A 322 -1.24 15.00 26.43
CA ASN A 322 -1.84 14.46 27.64
C ASN A 322 -1.34 13.02 27.87
N PRO A 323 -1.49 12.44 29.08
CA PRO A 323 -0.93 11.14 29.41
C PRO A 323 -1.79 9.93 29.00
N VAL A 324 -2.97 10.15 28.39
CA VAL A 324 -3.97 9.09 28.17
C VAL A 324 -4.09 8.71 26.70
N VAL A 325 -4.38 9.68 25.83
CA VAL A 325 -4.68 9.44 24.41
C VAL A 325 -3.99 10.49 23.55
N SER A 326 -3.13 10.07 22.63
CA SER A 326 -2.47 10.99 21.70
C SER A 326 -3.33 11.26 20.47
N SER A 327 -3.95 10.21 19.91
CA SER A 327 -4.73 10.27 18.69
C SER A 327 -5.88 9.28 18.72
N PHE A 328 -6.94 9.58 17.99
CA PHE A 328 -8.11 8.73 17.78
C PHE A 328 -8.45 8.72 16.29
N VAL A 329 -8.78 7.54 15.76
CA VAL A 329 -9.20 7.34 14.38
C VAL A 329 -10.53 6.60 14.38
N TYR A 330 -11.48 7.08 13.57
CA TYR A 330 -12.71 6.39 13.24
C TYR A 330 -12.82 6.27 11.73
N GLU A 331 -13.06 5.07 11.22
CA GLU A 331 -13.09 4.77 9.79
C GLU A 331 -14.35 3.97 9.41
N TYR A 332 -14.86 4.26 8.22
CA TYR A 332 -15.81 3.45 7.48
C TYR A 332 -15.13 2.99 6.20
N ILE A 333 -15.19 1.68 5.93
CA ILE A 333 -14.66 1.07 4.72
C ILE A 333 -15.77 0.29 4.01
N SER A 334 -15.86 0.50 2.70
CA SER A 334 -16.71 -0.26 1.79
C SER A 334 -15.89 -0.61 0.55
N THR A 335 -15.87 -1.88 0.19
CA THR A 335 -15.17 -2.42 -0.99
C THR A 335 -16.03 -3.49 -1.68
N LYS A 336 -17.35 -3.36 -1.57
CA LYS A 336 -18.32 -4.41 -1.95
C LYS A 336 -18.87 -4.24 -3.36
N ASP A 337 -18.78 -3.06 -3.97
CA ASP A 337 -19.39 -2.78 -5.28
C ASP A 337 -18.44 -3.21 -6.41
N GLN A 338 -17.16 -2.83 -6.33
CA GLN A 338 -16.07 -3.13 -7.27
C GLN A 338 -16.49 -3.05 -8.75
N SER A 339 -17.15 -1.95 -9.12
CA SER A 339 -17.70 -1.69 -10.46
C SER A 339 -18.85 -2.60 -10.92
N GLY A 340 -19.41 -3.42 -10.02
CA GLY A 340 -20.49 -4.35 -10.33
C GLY A 340 -20.02 -5.68 -10.95
N PRO A 341 -20.87 -6.70 -11.01
CA PRO A 341 -20.41 -8.08 -11.15
C PRO A 341 -20.01 -8.58 -12.55
N VAL A 342 -20.14 -7.80 -13.64
CA VAL A 342 -20.16 -8.41 -15.00
C VAL A 342 -19.45 -7.64 -16.12
N TYR A 343 -18.61 -6.63 -15.88
CA TYR A 343 -17.88 -5.85 -16.92
C TYR A 343 -18.59 -4.64 -17.55
N TRP A 344 -17.75 -3.76 -18.11
CA TRP A 344 -18.09 -2.67 -19.02
C TRP A 344 -18.27 -3.21 -20.45
N ASP A 345 -19.51 -3.44 -20.86
CA ASP A 345 -19.87 -3.62 -22.27
C ASP A 345 -21.16 -2.82 -22.53
N HIS A 346 -21.01 -1.57 -22.97
CA HIS A 346 -22.07 -0.93 -23.75
C HIS A 346 -21.59 -0.85 -25.20
N THR A 347 -22.39 -1.34 -26.12
CA THR A 347 -22.19 -1.15 -27.56
C THR A 347 -23.30 -0.26 -28.10
N SER A 348 -23.17 0.20 -29.35
CA SER A 348 -24.28 0.86 -30.05
C SER A 348 -25.56 0.02 -30.08
N GLU A 349 -25.46 -1.31 -29.94
CA GLU A 349 -26.59 -2.23 -29.92
C GLU A 349 -27.17 -2.48 -28.53
N ILE A 350 -26.38 -2.30 -27.46
CA ILE A 350 -26.82 -2.44 -26.06
C ILE A 350 -26.36 -1.19 -25.30
N PRO A 351 -27.18 -0.12 -25.30
CA PRO A 351 -26.84 1.14 -24.64
C PRO A 351 -27.00 1.10 -23.11
N GLU A 352 -27.44 -0.04 -22.56
CA GLU A 352 -27.70 -0.24 -21.13
C GLU A 352 -26.70 -1.23 -20.53
N GLN A 353 -26.13 -0.89 -19.37
CA GLN A 353 -25.21 -1.76 -18.65
C GLN A 353 -25.96 -2.98 -18.09
N VAL A 354 -25.44 -4.18 -18.37
CA VAL A 354 -25.91 -5.42 -17.73
C VAL A 354 -25.15 -5.63 -16.42
N SER A 355 -25.65 -5.04 -15.34
CA SER A 355 -25.14 -5.29 -13.98
C SER A 355 -26.02 -6.32 -13.26
N GLY A 356 -25.43 -7.42 -12.81
CA GLY A 356 -26.09 -8.35 -11.90
C GLY A 356 -26.29 -7.72 -10.52
N THR A 357 -27.39 -8.05 -9.85
CA THR A 357 -27.66 -7.71 -8.43
C THR A 357 -27.15 -8.77 -7.47
#